data_AF-A0A1Q7JGE4-F1
#
_entry.id   AF-A0A1Q7JGE4-F1
#
_cell.length_a   1.000
_cell.length_b   1.000
_cell.length_c   1.000
_cell.angle_alpha   90.00
_cell.angle_beta   90.00
_cell.angle_gamma   90.00
#
_symmetry.space_group_name_H-M   'P 1'
#
loop_
_entity.id
_entity.type
_entity.pdbx_description
1 polymer ?
#
loop_
_entity_poly.entity_id
_entity_poly.type
_entity_poly.pdbx_seq_one_letter_code
_entity_poly.pdbx_strand_id
1 'polypeptide(L)'
;MPAAVKRLVLCLLVLGLPSRLTAQGSEPLRKTDLVRLLSSVLIAKGEIADLIRRNCLAFRPTERDWADLRDLGADAGVLSSVGGCTARAAPPRPGPTTGPPSASPPRLAPAGLEAVPLASLVTVPAGSEAVLRVQARRGDTPEGGVRLVLRGGSGAAGGLARSIEAVTSDSGLAVFRASAGREAQTYRLEVLTGGSELLPGRPVITLTVVAAAPTGADVQPLRLDLGREEGPFAVQVAVRDSFGNPVTHEPVELQPQSANMGVAPDTRSTDSLGRTTFTIPSAALRRPGRIAVRVRGQLLGSIEAFLTGPLSRARSGFIVGGGRRGLAGWSLPEPLVFQARAPSGRPLPGRVVVFQAQNAQISSDSAVTDSAGQARLEVTLGSLAGRAVVTATVDSVQWPESLQVLPAAPLELSLERDGARVDRGRILVQLGVPFALTLKARDEYGNLVPTVALAHTLQNVARQSSTPWQLVKLLDVQSDSLTTILRFMPIALGTTDLKLTLGLKTSVTVEVVRSTR
;
A
#
# COMPACT_ATOMS: atom_id res chain seq x y z
N MET A 1 39.63 13.23 2.86
CA MET A 1 41.07 13.60 2.90
C MET A 1 41.81 12.52 3.68
N PRO A 2 42.89 11.93 3.14
CA PRO A 2 43.58 10.77 3.71
C PRO A 2 44.81 11.19 4.55
N ALA A 3 45.18 10.41 5.57
CA ALA A 3 46.51 10.40 6.19
C ALA A 3 46.66 9.09 6.99
N ALA A 4 47.44 8.10 6.56
CA ALA A 4 48.91 8.02 6.50
C ALA A 4 49.55 7.66 7.86
N VAL A 5 49.88 6.37 7.98
CA VAL A 5 51.17 5.77 8.41
C VAL A 5 51.86 6.31 9.67
N LYS A 6 52.17 5.39 10.61
CA LYS A 6 53.54 5.27 11.15
C LYS A 6 53.82 3.89 11.76
N ARG A 7 54.74 3.18 11.12
CA ARG A 7 55.49 2.03 11.65
C ARG A 7 56.44 2.54 12.74
N LEU A 8 56.57 1.79 13.84
CA LEU A 8 57.81 1.76 14.62
C LEU A 8 58.15 0.30 14.90
N VAL A 9 59.29 -0.12 14.35
CA VAL A 9 59.96 -1.39 14.57
C VAL A 9 60.92 -1.18 15.74
N LEU A 10 60.92 -2.11 16.69
CA LEU A 10 62.05 -2.33 17.59
C LEU A 10 62.30 -3.84 17.67
N CYS A 11 63.31 -4.28 16.93
CA CYS A 11 64.01 -5.55 17.14
C CYS A 11 65.09 -5.34 18.20
N LEU A 12 65.31 -6.34 19.07
CA LEU A 12 66.63 -6.88 19.47
C LEU A 12 66.36 -8.02 20.48
N LEU A 13 66.64 -9.29 20.11
CA LEU A 13 67.89 -10.06 20.41
C LEU A 13 67.79 -10.74 21.81
N VAL A 14 68.13 -12.00 22.13
CA VAL A 14 68.85 -13.17 21.56
C VAL A 14 68.40 -14.40 22.38
N LEU A 15 68.67 -15.62 21.85
CA LEU A 15 68.97 -16.93 22.49
C LEU A 15 67.92 -17.98 22.11
N GLY A 16 68.22 -19.16 21.57
CA GLY A 16 69.48 -19.88 21.42
C GLY A 16 69.27 -21.36 21.74
N LEU A 17 68.85 -22.16 20.73
CA LEU A 17 68.87 -23.64 20.63
C LEU A 17 68.16 -24.46 21.75
N PRO A 18 68.11 -25.81 21.68
CA PRO A 18 67.21 -26.61 20.85
C PRO A 18 66.28 -27.51 21.70
N SER A 19 65.31 -28.10 21.01
CA SER A 19 64.38 -29.16 21.43
C SER A 19 64.84 -30.02 22.63
N ARG A 20 64.16 -29.84 23.76
CA ARG A 20 63.88 -30.96 24.67
C ARG A 20 62.38 -31.19 24.70
N LEU A 21 61.97 -32.28 24.05
CA LEU A 21 60.72 -32.95 24.37
C LEU A 21 60.76 -33.30 25.86
N THR A 22 59.97 -32.60 26.66
CA THR A 22 59.52 -33.11 27.95
C THR A 22 58.03 -32.82 28.06
N ALA A 23 57.30 -33.93 28.18
CA ALA A 23 55.87 -34.03 28.37
C ALA A 23 55.34 -33.07 29.44
N GLN A 24 54.37 -32.23 29.07
CA GLN A 24 53.47 -31.59 30.03
C GLN A 24 52.24 -32.49 30.20
N GLY A 25 52.01 -32.90 31.44
CA GLY A 25 50.99 -33.87 31.83
C GLY A 25 49.54 -33.38 31.67
N SER A 26 48.75 -34.20 30.99
CA SER A 26 47.53 -34.87 31.49
C SER A 26 46.52 -34.07 32.36
N GLU A 27 46.08 -32.89 31.95
CA GLU A 27 44.81 -32.35 32.49
C GLU A 27 43.63 -32.87 31.65
N PRO A 28 42.58 -33.46 32.26
CA PRO A 28 41.40 -33.93 31.54
C PRO A 28 40.70 -32.79 30.80
N LEU A 29 40.30 -33.04 29.56
CA LEU A 29 39.68 -32.05 28.68
C LEU A 29 38.28 -31.67 29.19
N ARG A 30 38.05 -30.38 29.42
CA ARG A 30 36.73 -29.88 29.80
C ARG A 30 35.85 -29.73 28.57
N LYS A 31 34.53 -29.64 28.78
CA LYS A 31 33.55 -29.52 27.70
C LYS A 31 33.83 -28.32 26.79
N THR A 32 34.22 -27.18 27.37
CA THR A 32 34.58 -25.96 26.63
C THR A 32 35.82 -26.13 25.74
N ASP A 33 36.81 -26.91 26.19
CA ASP A 33 38.03 -27.15 25.43
C ASP A 33 37.75 -28.01 24.21
N LEU A 34 36.90 -29.03 24.38
CA LEU A 34 36.49 -29.94 23.31
C LEU A 34 35.69 -29.20 22.22
N VAL A 35 34.79 -28.31 22.61
CA VAL A 35 34.06 -27.43 21.67
C VAL A 35 35.03 -26.52 20.91
N ARG A 36 35.99 -25.89 21.61
CA ARG A 36 36.98 -25.01 20.98
C ARG A 36 37.87 -25.75 19.97
N LEU A 37 38.30 -26.96 20.30
CA LEU A 37 39.12 -27.79 19.43
C LEU A 37 38.35 -28.25 18.19
N LEU A 38 37.07 -28.63 18.35
CA LEU A 38 36.25 -29.12 17.24
C LEU A 38 35.81 -28.00 16.29
N SER A 39 35.60 -26.79 16.80
CA SER A 39 35.26 -25.60 16.00
C SER A 39 36.47 -24.98 15.29
N SER A 40 37.70 -25.44 15.56
CA SER A 40 38.90 -24.96 14.88
C SER A 40 39.11 -25.67 13.55
N VAL A 41 39.32 -24.90 12.47
CA VAL A 41 39.58 -25.42 11.11
C VAL A 41 41.06 -25.81 10.92
N LEU A 42 41.94 -25.36 11.82
CA LEU A 42 43.40 -25.54 11.69
C LEU A 42 43.92 -26.85 12.30
N ILE A 43 43.10 -27.58 13.05
CA ILE A 43 43.50 -28.81 13.76
C ILE A 43 42.81 -30.00 13.10
N ALA A 44 43.60 -30.99 12.68
CA ALA A 44 43.07 -32.20 12.08
C ALA A 44 42.31 -33.03 13.13
N LYS A 45 41.17 -33.62 12.74
CA LYS A 45 40.31 -34.40 13.66
C LYS A 45 41.06 -35.60 14.28
N GLY A 46 42.03 -36.17 13.56
CA GLY A 46 42.92 -37.22 14.07
C GLY A 46 43.79 -36.77 15.26
N GLU A 47 44.32 -35.54 15.24
CA GLU A 47 45.09 -34.99 16.37
C GLU A 47 44.19 -34.73 17.59
N ILE A 48 42.95 -34.31 17.36
CA ILE A 48 41.95 -34.12 18.42
C ILE A 48 41.62 -35.48 19.07
N ALA A 49 41.42 -36.52 18.26
CA ALA A 49 41.19 -37.89 18.76
C ALA A 49 42.37 -38.39 19.59
N ASP A 50 43.61 -38.13 19.15
CA ASP A 50 44.82 -38.48 19.91
C ASP A 50 44.96 -37.70 21.22
N LEU A 51 44.60 -36.42 21.23
CA LEU A 51 44.60 -35.61 22.43
C LEU A 51 43.57 -36.12 23.45
N ILE A 52 42.38 -36.50 22.99
CA ILE A 52 41.33 -37.10 23.84
C ILE A 52 41.77 -38.46 24.38
N ARG A 53 42.40 -39.32 23.56
CA ARG A 53 42.92 -40.62 24.00
C ARG A 53 43.96 -40.50 25.12
N ARG A 54 44.79 -39.46 25.06
CA ARG A 54 45.86 -39.21 26.02
C ARG A 54 45.36 -38.58 27.33
N ASN A 55 44.47 -37.59 27.25
CA ASN A 55 44.10 -36.78 28.42
C ASN A 55 42.73 -37.15 29.02
N CYS A 56 41.87 -37.85 28.27
CA CYS A 56 40.47 -38.13 28.61
C CYS A 56 39.65 -36.90 28.99
N LEU A 57 38.33 -37.09 29.21
CA LEU A 57 37.40 -35.99 29.50
C LEU A 57 37.23 -35.77 31.00
N ALA A 58 37.11 -34.50 31.40
CA ALA A 58 36.78 -34.09 32.76
C ALA A 58 35.29 -34.28 33.11
N PHE A 59 34.48 -34.70 32.14
CA PHE A 59 33.03 -34.85 32.28
C PHE A 59 32.54 -36.12 31.57
N ARG A 60 31.35 -36.60 31.95
CA ARG A 60 30.67 -37.69 31.26
C ARG A 60 29.66 -37.12 30.26
N PRO A 61 29.84 -37.34 28.94
CA PRO A 61 28.92 -36.82 27.93
C PRO A 61 27.51 -37.43 28.09
N THR A 62 26.50 -36.58 28.08
CA THR A 62 25.08 -36.92 27.98
C THR A 62 24.66 -37.17 26.53
N GLU A 63 23.48 -37.73 26.28
CA GLU A 63 22.96 -37.97 24.93
C GLU A 63 22.90 -36.67 24.08
N ARG A 64 22.58 -35.55 24.73
CA ARG A 64 22.62 -34.22 24.11
C ARG A 64 24.04 -33.79 23.73
N ASP A 65 25.02 -34.06 24.59
CA ASP A 65 26.43 -33.75 24.29
C ASP A 65 26.94 -34.56 23.08
N TRP A 66 26.49 -35.80 22.93
CA TRP A 66 26.82 -36.63 21.77
C TRP A 66 26.22 -36.10 20.46
N ALA A 67 25.06 -35.44 20.51
CA ALA A 67 24.48 -34.75 19.36
C ALA A 67 25.27 -33.45 19.06
N ASP A 68 25.52 -32.64 20.08
CA ASP A 68 26.27 -31.38 19.93
C ASP A 68 27.68 -31.61 19.35
N LEU A 69 28.38 -32.68 19.76
CA LEU A 69 29.71 -33.02 19.22
C LEU A 69 29.65 -33.41 17.73
N ARG A 70 28.59 -34.11 17.30
CA ARG A 70 28.37 -34.46 15.88
C ARG A 70 28.09 -33.22 15.05
N ASP A 71 27.27 -32.31 15.57
CA ASP A 71 26.95 -31.04 14.91
C ASP A 71 28.18 -30.11 14.81
N LEU A 72 29.11 -30.20 15.77
CA LEU A 72 30.42 -29.53 15.75
C LEU A 72 31.46 -30.25 14.87
N GLY A 73 31.06 -31.28 14.12
CA GLY A 73 31.90 -31.97 13.14
C GLY A 73 32.92 -32.92 13.77
N ALA A 74 32.59 -33.58 14.89
CA ALA A 74 33.36 -34.72 15.39
C ALA A 74 33.13 -35.96 14.49
N ASP A 75 34.21 -36.51 13.96
CA ASP A 75 34.16 -37.72 13.14
C ASP A 75 34.13 -39.00 14.00
N ALA A 76 33.99 -40.15 13.35
CA ALA A 76 33.93 -41.45 14.03
C ALA A 76 35.18 -41.72 14.91
N GLY A 77 36.35 -41.19 14.54
CA GLY A 77 37.59 -41.35 15.30
C GLY A 77 37.61 -40.54 16.60
N VAL A 78 37.08 -39.32 16.57
CA VAL A 78 36.90 -38.49 17.77
C VAL A 78 35.83 -39.09 18.69
N LEU A 79 34.68 -39.49 18.15
CA LEU A 79 33.58 -40.06 18.93
C LEU A 79 33.98 -41.38 19.59
N SER A 80 34.73 -42.24 18.89
CA SER A 80 35.27 -43.47 19.47
C SER A 80 36.26 -43.21 20.61
N SER A 81 37.12 -42.19 20.46
CA SER A 81 38.08 -41.80 21.51
C SER A 81 37.39 -41.27 22.76
N VAL A 82 36.32 -40.48 22.61
CA VAL A 82 35.47 -40.02 23.72
C VAL A 82 34.80 -41.19 24.42
N GLY A 83 34.24 -42.14 23.67
CA GLY A 83 33.63 -43.36 24.20
C GLY A 83 34.62 -44.22 24.98
N GLY A 84 35.85 -44.39 24.48
CA GLY A 84 36.92 -45.13 25.15
C GLY A 84 37.29 -44.57 26.53
N CYS A 85 37.24 -43.25 26.71
CA CYS A 85 37.46 -42.63 28.02
C CYS A 85 36.30 -42.87 28.99
N THR A 86 35.05 -42.90 28.51
CA THR A 86 33.89 -43.23 29.36
C THR A 86 33.92 -44.68 29.85
N ALA A 87 34.43 -45.61 29.02
CA ALA A 87 34.59 -47.02 29.38
C ALA A 87 35.73 -47.26 30.40
N ARG A 88 36.82 -46.47 30.34
CA ARG A 88 37.93 -46.55 31.33
C ARG A 88 37.55 -46.04 32.72
N ALA A 89 36.51 -45.22 32.84
CA ALA A 89 36.03 -44.68 34.11
C ALA A 89 34.99 -45.57 34.83
N ALA A 90 34.82 -46.82 34.36
CA ALA A 90 33.98 -47.84 35.01
C ALA A 90 34.85 -48.76 35.91
N PRO A 91 34.38 -49.18 37.10
CA PRO A 91 35.16 -50.04 38.00
C PRO A 91 35.35 -51.47 37.43
N PRO A 92 36.44 -52.18 37.79
CA PRO A 92 36.76 -53.49 37.24
C PRO A 92 35.85 -54.61 37.77
N ARG A 93 35.52 -55.57 36.90
CA ARG A 93 34.86 -56.85 37.24
C ARG A 93 35.84 -57.79 37.99
N PRO A 94 35.40 -58.55 39.00
CA PRO A 94 36.22 -59.60 39.62
C PRO A 94 36.45 -60.79 38.69
N GLY A 95 37.66 -61.36 38.75
CA GLY A 95 38.06 -62.64 38.15
C GLY A 95 37.62 -63.88 38.96
N PRO A 96 37.98 -65.10 38.52
CA PRO A 96 37.25 -66.32 38.82
C PRO A 96 37.65 -66.93 40.16
N THR A 97 36.65 -67.18 41.02
CA THR A 97 36.79 -68.09 42.17
C THR A 97 35.68 -69.12 42.16
N THR A 98 36.12 -70.36 42.30
CA THR A 98 35.34 -71.60 42.38
C THR A 98 34.34 -71.59 43.54
N GLY A 99 33.07 -71.85 43.24
CA GLY A 99 32.00 -72.08 44.21
C GLY A 99 31.04 -73.19 43.72
N PRO A 100 30.40 -73.94 44.65
CA PRO A 100 29.77 -75.26 44.45
C PRO A 100 28.38 -75.18 43.77
N PRO A 101 27.72 -76.32 43.44
CA PRO A 101 27.04 -76.50 42.17
C PRO A 101 25.65 -75.85 42.08
N SER A 102 25.27 -75.55 40.82
CA SER A 102 23.92 -75.38 40.29
C SER A 102 22.83 -74.90 41.24
N ALA A 103 22.62 -73.59 41.26
CA ALA A 103 21.28 -73.03 41.42
C ALA A 103 20.76 -72.62 40.04
N SER A 104 19.60 -73.16 39.68
CA SER A 104 18.82 -72.87 38.48
C SER A 104 18.81 -71.37 38.09
N PRO A 105 18.70 -71.01 36.80
CA PRO A 105 18.68 -69.61 36.38
C PRO A 105 17.60 -68.85 37.15
N PRO A 106 17.83 -67.57 37.54
CA PRO A 106 16.75 -66.76 38.05
C PRO A 106 15.70 -66.70 36.95
N ARG A 107 14.49 -67.18 37.25
CA ARG A 107 13.33 -66.91 36.41
C ARG A 107 13.35 -65.39 36.16
N LEU A 108 13.50 -64.99 34.90
CA LEU A 108 13.07 -63.67 34.46
C LEU A 108 11.70 -63.46 35.12
N ALA A 109 11.61 -62.44 35.99
CA ALA A 109 10.30 -62.02 36.47
C ALA A 109 9.43 -61.88 35.21
N PRO A 110 8.22 -62.48 35.18
CA PRO A 110 7.38 -62.40 34.00
C PRO A 110 7.29 -60.93 33.63
N ALA A 111 7.66 -60.59 32.39
CA ALA A 111 7.64 -59.21 31.97
C ALA A 111 6.24 -58.66 32.29
N GLY A 112 6.20 -57.50 32.92
CA GLY A 112 4.94 -56.84 33.26
C GLY A 112 4.23 -56.45 31.96
N LEU A 113 2.92 -56.32 32.02
CA LEU A 113 2.17 -55.67 30.95
C LEU A 113 2.64 -54.21 30.85
N GLU A 114 3.14 -53.81 29.69
CA GLU A 114 3.55 -52.45 29.36
C GLU A 114 2.59 -51.89 28.31
N ALA A 115 2.21 -50.62 28.45
CA ALA A 115 1.46 -49.90 27.43
C ALA A 115 2.31 -48.75 26.87
N VAL A 116 2.50 -48.71 25.56
CA VAL A 116 3.31 -47.72 24.88
C VAL A 116 2.42 -46.91 23.94
N PRO A 117 2.19 -45.62 24.21
CA PRO A 117 1.54 -44.75 23.25
C PRO A 117 2.34 -44.68 21.95
N LEU A 118 1.69 -44.87 20.81
CA LEU A 118 2.36 -44.72 19.51
C LEU A 118 2.67 -43.26 19.19
N ALA A 119 1.93 -42.32 19.80
CA ALA A 119 2.21 -40.90 19.79
C ALA A 119 1.99 -40.33 21.20
N SER A 120 2.99 -39.63 21.74
CA SER A 120 2.91 -38.97 23.05
C SER A 120 2.23 -37.60 23.00
N LEU A 121 2.12 -37.01 21.80
CA LEU A 121 1.38 -35.77 21.51
C LEU A 121 0.46 -35.99 20.30
N VAL A 122 -0.81 -35.66 20.45
CA VAL A 122 -1.80 -35.67 19.37
C VAL A 122 -2.46 -34.31 19.32
N THR A 123 -2.54 -33.71 18.14
CA THR A 123 -3.19 -32.40 17.94
C THR A 123 -4.38 -32.54 17.00
N VAL A 124 -5.53 -32.01 17.41
CA VAL A 124 -6.78 -32.09 16.64
C VAL A 124 -7.56 -30.79 16.71
N PRO A 125 -8.33 -30.41 15.66
CA PRO A 125 -9.22 -29.26 15.72
C PRO A 125 -10.38 -29.45 16.70
N ALA A 126 -10.87 -28.37 17.29
CA ALA A 126 -12.07 -28.36 18.12
C ALA A 126 -13.28 -28.94 17.38
N GLY A 127 -14.09 -29.74 18.08
CA GLY A 127 -15.27 -30.41 17.53
C GLY A 127 -14.99 -31.59 16.58
N SER A 128 -13.73 -32.00 16.40
CA SER A 128 -13.35 -33.17 15.59
C SER A 128 -13.23 -34.46 16.42
N GLU A 129 -12.97 -35.60 15.76
CA GLU A 129 -12.66 -36.88 16.42
C GLU A 129 -11.14 -37.08 16.54
N ALA A 130 -10.65 -37.32 17.75
CA ALA A 130 -9.28 -37.69 18.03
C ALA A 130 -9.12 -39.21 18.04
N VAL A 131 -8.09 -39.71 17.34
CA VAL A 131 -7.72 -41.12 17.33
C VAL A 131 -6.40 -41.30 18.08
N LEU A 132 -6.45 -42.02 19.20
CA LEU A 132 -5.30 -42.28 20.07
C LEU A 132 -4.96 -43.76 20.00
N ARG A 133 -3.68 -44.10 19.87
CA ARG A 133 -3.23 -45.48 19.68
C ARG A 133 -2.23 -45.88 20.75
N VAL A 134 -2.48 -47.00 21.41
CA VAL A 134 -1.63 -47.54 22.46
C VAL A 134 -1.34 -49.00 22.16
N GLN A 135 -0.07 -49.37 22.18
CA GLN A 135 0.35 -50.75 22.04
C GLN A 135 0.59 -51.39 23.40
N ALA A 136 -0.10 -52.48 23.69
CA ALA A 136 0.16 -53.32 24.85
C ALA A 136 1.15 -54.42 24.47
N ARG A 137 2.16 -54.62 25.31
CA ARG A 137 3.17 -55.66 25.13
C ARG A 137 3.64 -56.21 26.46
N ARG A 138 4.23 -57.41 26.41
CA ARG A 138 4.88 -58.05 27.54
C ARG A 138 6.29 -58.45 27.13
N GLY A 139 7.28 -57.61 27.45
CA GLY A 139 8.58 -57.70 26.78
C GLY A 139 8.40 -57.36 25.30
N ASP A 140 8.86 -58.23 24.40
CA ASP A 140 8.77 -58.02 22.94
C ASP A 140 7.49 -58.58 22.30
N THR A 141 6.63 -59.26 23.06
CA THR A 141 5.40 -59.87 22.53
C THR A 141 4.20 -58.92 22.67
N PRO A 142 3.48 -58.57 21.58
CA PRO A 142 2.23 -57.85 21.66
C PRO A 142 1.16 -58.65 22.42
N GLU A 143 0.34 -57.97 23.21
CA GLU A 143 -0.68 -58.59 24.07
C GLU A 143 -2.09 -58.18 23.62
N GLY A 144 -2.85 -59.14 23.07
CA GLY A 144 -4.23 -58.94 22.62
C GLY A 144 -5.28 -59.22 23.71
N GLY A 145 -6.49 -58.69 23.57
CA GLY A 145 -7.59 -58.87 24.52
C GLY A 145 -7.46 -58.10 25.83
N VAL A 146 -6.38 -57.34 26.02
CA VAL A 146 -6.15 -56.45 27.16
C VAL A 146 -7.08 -55.24 27.06
N ARG A 147 -7.88 -54.99 28.11
CA ARG A 147 -8.67 -53.76 28.25
C ARG A 147 -7.80 -52.63 28.80
N LEU A 148 -7.70 -51.54 28.06
CA LEU A 148 -7.01 -50.31 28.45
C LEU A 148 -8.00 -49.15 28.58
N VAL A 149 -7.70 -48.22 29.47
CA VAL A 149 -8.52 -47.05 29.78
C VAL A 149 -7.67 -45.79 29.70
N LEU A 150 -8.11 -44.77 28.98
CA LEU A 150 -7.52 -43.44 29.06
C LEU A 150 -8.33 -42.58 30.04
N ARG A 151 -7.67 -42.05 31.06
CA ARG A 151 -8.26 -41.17 32.06
C ARG A 151 -7.67 -39.76 31.94
N GLY A 152 -8.54 -38.77 31.75
CA GLY A 152 -8.15 -37.36 31.85
C GLY A 152 -7.94 -36.91 33.29
N GLY A 153 -6.99 -36.00 33.52
CA GLY A 153 -6.80 -35.37 34.83
C GLY A 153 -8.04 -34.57 35.28
N SER A 154 -8.30 -34.54 36.59
CA SER A 154 -9.37 -33.76 37.20
C SER A 154 -9.20 -32.27 36.91
N GLY A 155 -10.09 -31.71 36.08
CA GLY A 155 -10.02 -30.32 35.60
C GLY A 155 -10.43 -30.14 34.12
N ALA A 156 -10.56 -31.23 33.36
CA ALA A 156 -11.08 -31.19 32.00
C ALA A 156 -12.57 -30.77 31.99
N ALA A 157 -12.86 -29.51 31.67
CA ALA A 157 -14.20 -29.12 31.24
C ALA A 157 -14.35 -29.54 29.76
N GLY A 158 -15.31 -30.43 29.46
CA GLY A 158 -15.57 -30.95 28.12
C GLY A 158 -15.65 -32.47 28.05
N GLY A 159 -16.15 -33.02 26.93
CA GLY A 159 -16.50 -34.44 26.77
C GLY A 159 -15.39 -35.47 27.05
N LEU A 160 -14.13 -35.04 27.12
CA LEU A 160 -12.94 -35.83 27.45
C LEU A 160 -12.70 -36.02 28.96
N ALA A 161 -13.55 -35.45 29.82
CA ALA A 161 -13.50 -35.65 31.27
C ALA A 161 -13.85 -37.08 31.72
N ARG A 162 -14.45 -37.88 30.83
CA ARG A 162 -14.85 -39.26 31.08
C ARG A 162 -13.77 -40.21 30.62
N SER A 163 -13.51 -41.26 31.39
CA SER A 163 -12.61 -42.33 30.99
C SER A 163 -13.13 -43.01 29.72
N ILE A 164 -12.25 -43.21 28.74
CA ILE A 164 -12.55 -43.92 27.48
C ILE A 164 -11.81 -45.24 27.46
N GLU A 165 -12.49 -46.30 27.05
CA GLU A 165 -11.95 -47.67 27.07
C GLU A 165 -11.78 -48.23 25.67
N ALA A 166 -10.75 -49.05 25.48
CA ALA A 166 -10.54 -49.83 24.26
C ALA A 166 -9.92 -51.19 24.62
N VAL A 167 -10.23 -52.20 23.82
CA VAL A 167 -9.62 -53.53 23.92
C VAL A 167 -8.58 -53.66 22.81
N THR A 168 -7.43 -54.23 23.15
CA THR A 168 -6.35 -54.50 22.20
C THR A 168 -6.72 -55.60 21.22
N SER A 169 -6.42 -55.40 19.94
CA SER A 169 -6.50 -56.44 18.90
C SER A 169 -5.44 -57.53 19.11
N ASP A 170 -5.46 -58.58 18.28
CA ASP A 170 -4.45 -59.65 18.28
C ASP A 170 -3.01 -59.14 18.05
N SER A 171 -2.86 -57.94 17.46
CA SER A 171 -1.56 -57.26 17.29
C SER A 171 -1.14 -56.43 18.52
N GLY A 172 -1.87 -56.55 19.64
CA GLY A 172 -1.69 -55.76 20.86
C GLY A 172 -2.05 -54.28 20.73
N LEU A 173 -2.79 -53.87 19.69
CA LEU A 173 -3.11 -52.46 19.43
C LEU A 173 -4.49 -52.10 19.97
N ALA A 174 -4.56 -51.13 20.88
CA ALA A 174 -5.80 -50.48 21.28
C ALA A 174 -5.95 -49.15 20.53
N VAL A 175 -7.13 -48.92 19.95
CA VAL A 175 -7.49 -47.67 19.26
C VAL A 175 -8.63 -47.00 20.02
N PHE A 176 -8.35 -45.82 20.57
CA PHE A 176 -9.34 -45.00 21.25
C PHE A 176 -9.84 -43.91 20.31
N ARG A 177 -11.15 -43.70 20.31
CA ARG A 177 -11.83 -42.61 19.60
C ARG A 177 -12.42 -41.67 20.63
N ALA A 178 -12.04 -40.40 20.55
CA ALA A 178 -12.45 -39.41 21.54
C ALA A 178 -12.93 -38.14 20.84
N SER A 179 -14.09 -37.60 21.23
CA SER A 179 -14.56 -36.33 20.68
C SER A 179 -13.72 -35.19 21.27
N ALA A 180 -12.98 -34.48 20.42
CA ALA A 180 -12.34 -33.23 20.78
C ALA A 180 -13.44 -32.24 21.19
N GLY A 181 -13.34 -31.68 22.39
CA GLY A 181 -14.31 -30.71 22.89
C GLY A 181 -14.41 -29.46 22.01
N ARG A 182 -15.27 -28.52 22.42
CA ARG A 182 -15.44 -27.23 21.70
C ARG A 182 -14.39 -26.19 22.07
N GLU A 183 -13.64 -26.39 23.14
CA GLU A 183 -12.67 -25.43 23.65
C GLU A 183 -11.25 -25.83 23.24
N ALA A 184 -10.48 -24.86 22.75
CA ALA A 184 -9.06 -25.05 22.48
C ALA A 184 -8.28 -25.16 23.81
N GLN A 185 -7.78 -26.36 24.12
CA GLN A 185 -7.06 -26.65 25.36
C GLN A 185 -6.23 -27.93 25.24
N THR A 186 -5.32 -28.14 26.20
CA THR A 186 -4.48 -29.34 26.26
C THR A 186 -4.93 -30.25 27.39
N TYR A 187 -5.18 -31.52 27.06
CA TYR A 187 -5.54 -32.57 28.00
C TYR A 187 -4.35 -33.51 28.23
N ARG A 188 -4.16 -33.92 29.48
CA ARG A 188 -3.22 -34.97 29.86
C ARG A 188 -4.00 -36.25 30.17
N LEU A 189 -3.78 -37.29 29.38
CA LEU A 189 -4.48 -38.57 29.47
C LEU A 189 -3.50 -39.65 29.97
N GLU A 190 -3.77 -40.23 31.14
CA GLU A 190 -3.00 -41.36 31.68
C GLU A 190 -3.61 -42.69 31.21
N VAL A 191 -2.76 -43.63 30.80
CA VAL A 191 -3.17 -44.97 30.38
C VAL A 191 -3.21 -45.89 31.60
N LEU A 192 -4.35 -46.54 31.80
CA LEU A 192 -4.64 -47.47 32.89
C LEU A 192 -5.12 -48.82 32.32
N THR A 193 -5.13 -49.86 33.14
CA THR A 193 -5.84 -51.11 32.81
C THR A 193 -7.36 -50.94 33.01
N GLY A 194 -8.16 -51.90 32.52
CA GLY A 194 -9.62 -51.96 32.73
C GLY A 194 -10.07 -51.90 34.20
N GLY A 195 -9.21 -52.29 35.14
CA GLY A 195 -9.43 -52.18 36.59
C GLY A 195 -9.04 -50.82 37.18
N SER A 196 -8.66 -49.84 36.36
CA SER A 196 -8.05 -48.56 36.78
C SER A 196 -6.69 -48.69 37.47
N GLU A 197 -5.97 -49.79 37.25
CA GLU A 197 -4.63 -49.97 37.82
C GLU A 197 -3.59 -49.20 37.01
N LEU A 198 -2.59 -48.68 37.73
CA LEU A 198 -1.46 -47.98 37.12
C LEU A 198 -0.52 -48.96 36.43
N LEU A 199 -0.14 -48.64 35.20
CA LEU A 199 0.86 -49.39 34.44
C LEU A 199 2.29 -48.92 34.76
N PRO A 200 3.30 -49.80 34.63
CA PRO A 200 4.70 -49.41 34.75
C PRO A 200 5.04 -48.22 33.86
N GLY A 201 5.82 -47.26 34.38
CA GLY A 201 6.21 -46.06 33.64
C GLY A 201 5.11 -44.99 33.49
N ARG A 202 3.87 -45.26 33.93
CA ARG A 202 2.72 -44.35 33.87
C ARG A 202 2.59 -43.66 32.50
N PRO A 203 2.26 -44.42 31.46
CA PRO A 203 2.22 -43.89 30.11
C PRO A 203 1.17 -42.78 29.99
N VAL A 204 1.56 -41.68 29.35
CA VAL A 204 0.72 -40.48 29.19
C VAL A 204 0.66 -40.08 27.71
N ILE A 205 -0.52 -39.65 27.29
CA ILE A 205 -0.75 -38.99 26.00
C ILE A 205 -1.19 -37.55 26.27
N THR A 206 -0.51 -36.60 25.63
CA THR A 206 -0.93 -35.20 25.58
C THR A 206 -1.83 -35.01 24.37
N LEU A 207 -3.09 -34.64 24.58
CA LEU A 207 -4.03 -34.30 23.51
C LEU A 207 -4.23 -32.78 23.50
N THR A 208 -3.73 -32.10 22.47
CA THR A 208 -3.92 -30.66 22.28
C THR A 208 -5.06 -30.42 21.30
N VAL A 209 -6.17 -29.89 21.80
CA VAL A 209 -7.26 -29.39 20.96
C VAL A 209 -6.94 -27.95 20.57
N VAL A 210 -6.78 -27.71 19.27
CA VAL A 210 -6.58 -26.37 18.69
C VAL A 210 -7.90 -25.83 18.16
N ALA A 211 -7.96 -24.53 17.88
CA ALA A 211 -9.13 -23.95 17.23
C ALA A 211 -9.46 -24.65 15.90
N ALA A 212 -10.75 -24.74 15.58
CA ALA A 212 -11.22 -25.23 14.29
C ALA A 212 -10.92 -24.22 13.17
N ALA A 213 -11.42 -24.50 11.96
CA ALA A 213 -11.22 -23.60 10.83
C ALA A 213 -11.82 -22.20 11.13
N PRO A 214 -11.11 -21.12 10.72
CA PRO A 214 -11.59 -19.77 10.94
C PRO A 214 -12.93 -19.56 10.24
N THR A 215 -13.92 -19.03 10.98
CA THR A 215 -15.27 -18.82 10.46
C THR A 215 -15.69 -17.35 10.53
N GLY A 216 -15.05 -16.56 11.40
CA GLY A 216 -15.32 -15.13 11.52
C GLY A 216 -14.07 -14.33 11.86
N ALA A 217 -14.11 -13.04 11.51
CA ALA A 217 -13.10 -12.06 11.89
C ALA A 217 -13.78 -10.81 12.44
N ASP A 218 -13.49 -10.48 13.70
CA ASP A 218 -13.91 -9.23 14.33
C ASP A 218 -12.91 -8.14 13.93
N VAL A 219 -13.36 -7.12 13.19
CA VAL A 219 -12.52 -6.06 12.64
C VAL A 219 -12.83 -4.72 13.30
N GLN A 220 -11.81 -4.05 13.83
CA GLN A 220 -11.95 -2.76 14.51
C GLN A 220 -10.85 -1.78 14.09
N PRO A 221 -11.20 -0.55 13.64
CA PRO A 221 -12.56 -0.07 13.35
C PRO A 221 -13.11 -0.64 12.02
N LEU A 222 -14.43 -0.64 11.85
CA LEU A 222 -15.10 -1.01 10.59
C LEU A 222 -15.08 0.10 9.55
N ARG A 223 -14.82 1.35 9.98
CA ARG A 223 -14.74 2.53 9.13
C ARG A 223 -13.46 3.31 9.43
N LEU A 224 -12.77 3.74 8.38
CA LEU A 224 -11.57 4.57 8.46
C LEU A 224 -11.81 5.87 7.72
N ASP A 225 -11.80 7.00 8.43
CA ASP A 225 -11.78 8.31 7.80
C ASP A 225 -10.34 8.84 7.76
N LEU A 226 -9.63 8.49 6.69
CA LEU A 226 -8.25 8.91 6.50
C LEU A 226 -8.14 10.38 6.08
N GLY A 227 -9.27 11.08 5.89
CA GLY A 227 -9.34 12.49 5.51
C GLY A 227 -9.39 13.48 6.67
N ARG A 228 -9.63 13.00 7.90
CA ARG A 228 -9.82 13.85 9.08
C ARG A 228 -8.69 13.75 10.10
N GLU A 229 -8.13 12.56 10.28
CA GLU A 229 -7.06 12.31 11.24
C GLU A 229 -5.68 12.29 10.57
N GLU A 230 -4.67 12.75 11.32
CA GLU A 230 -3.27 12.72 10.93
C GLU A 230 -2.57 11.57 11.64
N GLY A 231 -1.69 10.86 10.92
CA GLY A 231 -0.97 9.69 11.45
C GLY A 231 -1.42 8.35 10.86
N PRO A 232 -0.77 7.24 11.24
CA PRO A 232 -1.14 5.91 10.82
C PRO A 232 -2.36 5.38 11.59
N PHE A 233 -3.24 4.66 10.91
CA PHE A 233 -4.40 4.01 11.53
C PHE A 233 -4.06 2.57 11.89
N ALA A 234 -4.42 2.17 13.11
CA ALA A 234 -4.35 0.78 13.53
C ALA A 234 -5.68 0.07 13.24
N VAL A 235 -5.62 -1.04 12.53
CA VAL A 235 -6.77 -1.94 12.31
C VAL A 235 -6.48 -3.25 13.03
N GLN A 236 -7.24 -3.52 14.09
CA GLN A 236 -7.20 -4.78 14.80
C GLN A 236 -8.15 -5.79 14.15
N VAL A 237 -7.67 -7.00 13.92
CA VAL A 237 -8.46 -8.13 13.45
C VAL A 237 -8.33 -9.27 14.45
N ALA A 238 -9.43 -9.78 14.97
CA ALA A 238 -9.47 -10.98 15.80
C ALA A 238 -10.17 -12.11 15.05
N VAL A 239 -9.47 -13.23 14.83
CA VAL A 239 -9.98 -14.37 14.06
C VAL A 239 -10.47 -15.47 15.02
N ARG A 240 -11.68 -15.96 14.78
CA ARG A 240 -12.32 -16.99 15.59
C ARG A 240 -12.87 -18.13 14.75
N ASP A 241 -12.88 -19.32 15.33
CA ASP A 241 -13.61 -20.46 14.77
C ASP A 241 -15.11 -20.39 15.11
N SER A 242 -15.89 -21.37 14.64
CA SER A 242 -17.33 -21.46 14.88
C SER A 242 -17.72 -21.67 16.35
N PHE A 243 -16.78 -22.02 17.22
CA PHE A 243 -16.98 -22.21 18.65
C PHE A 243 -16.50 -21.00 19.47
N GLY A 244 -15.98 -19.96 18.82
CA GLY A 244 -15.46 -18.76 19.46
C GLY A 244 -14.00 -18.85 19.91
N ASN A 245 -13.31 -19.96 19.63
CA ASN A 245 -11.89 -20.10 19.99
C ASN A 245 -11.03 -19.17 19.15
N PRO A 246 -10.00 -18.54 19.75
CA PRO A 246 -9.04 -17.74 19.00
C PRO A 246 -8.20 -18.63 18.07
N VAL A 247 -8.15 -18.29 16.79
CA VAL A 247 -7.30 -19.01 15.82
C VAL A 247 -5.91 -18.36 15.83
N THR A 248 -4.94 -19.03 16.45
CA THR A 248 -3.56 -18.52 16.64
C THR A 248 -2.67 -18.80 15.41
N HIS A 249 -1.67 -17.95 15.17
CA HIS A 249 -0.71 -18.06 14.06
C HIS A 249 -1.36 -18.12 12.66
N GLU A 250 -2.60 -17.67 12.54
CA GLU A 250 -3.36 -17.70 11.30
C GLU A 250 -2.97 -16.49 10.42
N PRO A 251 -2.56 -16.70 9.15
CA PRO A 251 -2.29 -15.61 8.24
C PRO A 251 -3.58 -14.89 7.84
N VAL A 252 -3.66 -13.61 8.19
CA VAL A 252 -4.72 -12.69 7.82
C VAL A 252 -4.19 -11.76 6.74
N GLU A 253 -4.90 -11.65 5.62
CA GLU A 253 -4.59 -10.76 4.52
C GLU A 253 -5.54 -9.56 4.53
N LEU A 254 -4.99 -8.34 4.56
CA LEU A 254 -5.70 -7.13 4.17
C LEU A 254 -5.53 -6.90 2.68
N GLN A 255 -6.64 -6.80 1.96
CA GLN A 255 -6.64 -6.65 0.51
C GLN A 255 -7.53 -5.47 0.09
N PRO A 256 -6.99 -4.39 -0.52
CA PRO A 256 -7.80 -3.31 -1.04
C PRO A 256 -8.67 -3.79 -2.20
N GLN A 257 -9.88 -3.24 -2.34
CA GLN A 257 -10.79 -3.56 -3.45
C GLN A 257 -10.16 -3.29 -4.82
N SER A 258 -9.26 -2.31 -4.90
CA SER A 258 -8.49 -2.03 -6.11
C SER A 258 -7.15 -1.38 -5.79
N ALA A 259 -6.14 -1.63 -6.62
CA ALA A 259 -4.79 -1.08 -6.45
C ALA A 259 -4.76 0.47 -6.49
N ASN A 260 -5.73 1.10 -7.15
CA ASN A 260 -5.81 2.56 -7.24
C ASN A 260 -6.20 3.24 -5.91
N MET A 261 -6.61 2.47 -4.89
CA MET A 261 -6.82 2.96 -3.54
C MET A 261 -5.51 3.41 -2.87
N GLY A 262 -4.35 2.90 -3.31
CA GLY A 262 -3.03 3.29 -2.79
C GLY A 262 -2.64 2.62 -1.46
N VAL A 263 -3.56 1.88 -0.83
CA VAL A 263 -3.24 0.95 0.26
C VAL A 263 -2.65 -0.32 -0.35
N ALA A 264 -1.47 -0.74 0.10
CA ALA A 264 -0.86 -1.99 -0.35
C ALA A 264 -1.52 -3.20 0.37
N PRO A 265 -1.64 -4.36 -0.28
CA PRO A 265 -1.95 -5.60 0.42
C PRO A 265 -0.92 -5.88 1.52
N ASP A 266 -1.36 -6.34 2.69
CA ASP A 266 -0.51 -6.72 3.83
C ASP A 266 -0.99 -8.05 4.39
N THR A 267 -0.06 -8.90 4.83
CA THR A 267 -0.39 -10.19 5.45
C THR A 267 0.31 -10.30 6.80
N ARG A 268 -0.46 -10.61 7.84
CA ARG A 268 0.05 -10.75 9.21
C ARG A 268 -0.54 -11.97 9.89
N SER A 269 0.26 -12.63 10.71
CA SER A 269 -0.20 -13.76 11.52
C SER A 269 -0.88 -13.27 12.80
N THR A 270 -1.88 -14.02 13.28
CA THR A 270 -2.48 -13.80 14.58
C THR A 270 -1.57 -14.25 15.73
N ASP A 271 -1.68 -13.58 16.88
CA ASP A 271 -1.02 -13.92 18.13
C ASP A 271 -1.72 -15.08 18.87
N SER A 272 -1.29 -15.36 20.11
CA SER A 272 -1.87 -16.39 20.97
C SER A 272 -3.31 -16.11 21.41
N LEU A 273 -3.80 -14.87 21.24
CA LEU A 273 -5.19 -14.47 21.47
C LEU A 273 -6.01 -14.44 20.19
N GLY A 274 -5.45 -14.90 19.06
CA GLY A 274 -6.10 -14.90 17.77
C GLY A 274 -6.22 -13.50 17.16
N ARG A 275 -5.38 -12.54 17.58
CA ARG A 275 -5.45 -11.15 17.13
C ARG A 275 -4.25 -10.77 16.29
N THR A 276 -4.45 -9.86 15.35
CA THR A 276 -3.36 -9.21 14.63
C THR A 276 -3.71 -7.75 14.42
N THR A 277 -2.70 -6.90 14.30
CA THR A 277 -2.88 -5.46 14.07
C THR A 277 -2.14 -5.04 12.81
N PHE A 278 -2.87 -4.41 11.91
CA PHE A 278 -2.36 -3.78 10.71
C PHE A 278 -2.19 -2.28 10.93
N THR A 279 -1.20 -1.70 10.27
CA THR A 279 -0.95 -0.26 10.31
C THR A 279 -1.10 0.32 8.91
N ILE A 280 -2.11 1.15 8.71
CA ILE A 280 -2.42 1.78 7.43
C ILE A 280 -2.00 3.25 7.49
N PRO A 281 -0.98 3.68 6.73
CA PRO A 281 -0.60 5.09 6.68
C PRO A 281 -1.74 5.95 6.12
N SER A 282 -2.09 7.07 6.77
CA SER A 282 -3.10 8.02 6.27
C SER A 282 -2.83 8.53 4.87
N ALA A 283 -1.56 8.73 4.51
CA ALA A 283 -1.14 9.17 3.18
C ALA A 283 -1.24 8.08 2.10
N ALA A 284 -1.43 6.81 2.47
CA ALA A 284 -1.53 5.71 1.50
C ALA A 284 -2.85 5.75 0.74
N LEU A 285 -3.95 6.14 1.38
CA LEU A 285 -5.27 6.14 0.74
C LEU A 285 -5.43 7.31 -0.24
N ARG A 286 -5.60 6.98 -1.52
CA ARG A 286 -5.84 7.92 -2.62
C ARG A 286 -7.28 7.92 -3.12
N ARG A 287 -8.03 6.85 -2.86
CA ARG A 287 -9.44 6.69 -3.23
C ARG A 287 -10.22 6.04 -2.10
N PRO A 288 -11.47 6.47 -1.85
CA PRO A 288 -12.35 5.75 -0.95
C PRO A 288 -12.66 4.36 -1.53
N GLY A 289 -13.02 3.41 -0.67
CA GLY A 289 -13.35 2.04 -1.09
C GLY A 289 -13.33 1.06 0.06
N ARG A 290 -13.45 -0.24 -0.24
CA ARG A 290 -13.40 -1.30 0.77
C ARG A 290 -12.03 -1.96 0.84
N ILE A 291 -11.61 -2.32 2.05
CA ILE A 291 -10.45 -3.17 2.31
C ILE A 291 -10.98 -4.47 2.86
N ALA A 292 -10.82 -5.56 2.13
CA ALA A 292 -11.22 -6.89 2.52
C ALA A 292 -10.25 -7.47 3.56
N VAL A 293 -10.81 -8.17 4.55
CA VAL A 293 -10.07 -9.02 5.47
C VAL A 293 -10.28 -10.45 5.03
N ARG A 294 -9.21 -11.08 4.53
CA ARG A 294 -9.22 -12.46 4.05
C ARG A 294 -8.42 -13.38 4.95
N VAL A 295 -8.93 -14.58 5.13
CA VAL A 295 -8.24 -15.67 5.83
C VAL A 295 -8.38 -16.91 4.98
N ARG A 296 -7.27 -17.54 4.60
CA ARG A 296 -7.24 -18.69 3.66
C ARG A 296 -8.01 -18.42 2.35
N GLY A 297 -7.97 -17.18 1.86
CA GLY A 297 -8.69 -16.73 0.66
C GLY A 297 -10.18 -16.40 0.86
N GLN A 298 -10.78 -16.79 1.98
CA GLN A 298 -12.17 -16.48 2.30
C GLN A 298 -12.30 -15.05 2.84
N LEU A 299 -13.30 -14.30 2.37
CA LEU A 299 -13.65 -13.00 2.93
C LEU A 299 -14.36 -13.18 4.27
N LEU A 300 -13.71 -12.79 5.37
CA LEU A 300 -14.26 -12.91 6.72
C LEU A 300 -14.65 -11.56 7.35
N GLY A 301 -14.22 -10.43 6.76
CA GLY A 301 -14.58 -9.09 7.20
C GLY A 301 -14.21 -8.02 6.17
N SER A 302 -14.60 -6.78 6.41
CA SER A 302 -14.23 -5.65 5.55
C SER A 302 -14.19 -4.33 6.32
N ILE A 303 -13.28 -3.44 5.94
CA ILE A 303 -13.20 -2.05 6.41
C ILE A 303 -13.64 -1.11 5.29
N GLU A 304 -14.52 -0.16 5.58
CA GLU A 304 -14.85 0.94 4.66
C GLU A 304 -13.90 2.11 4.88
N ALA A 305 -13.18 2.52 3.84
CA ALA A 305 -12.21 3.61 3.89
C ALA A 305 -12.74 4.84 3.16
N PHE A 306 -12.71 5.98 3.84
CA PHE A 306 -13.21 7.29 3.39
C PHE A 306 -12.08 8.32 3.39
N LEU A 307 -12.26 9.35 2.56
CA LEU A 307 -11.40 10.53 2.51
C LEU A 307 -12.24 11.77 2.77
N THR A 308 -12.83 11.83 3.96
CA THR A 308 -13.63 12.99 4.37
C THR A 308 -12.76 13.95 5.18
N GLY A 309 -12.66 15.19 4.75
CA GLY A 309 -11.90 16.21 5.47
C GLY A 309 -12.54 17.59 5.29
N PRO A 310 -12.23 18.54 6.19
CA PRO A 310 -12.70 19.91 6.03
C PRO A 310 -12.13 20.48 4.73
N LEU A 311 -12.95 21.19 3.98
CA LEU A 311 -12.52 21.88 2.78
C LEU A 311 -11.68 23.11 3.15
N SER A 312 -10.52 23.29 2.52
CA SER A 312 -9.70 24.48 2.72
C SER A 312 -10.02 25.54 1.67
N ARG A 313 -10.51 26.71 2.11
CA ARG A 313 -10.71 27.86 1.22
C ARG A 313 -9.41 28.31 0.53
N ALA A 314 -8.32 28.35 1.29
CA ALA A 314 -7.03 28.86 0.81
C ALA A 314 -6.25 27.88 -0.07
N ARG A 315 -6.53 26.56 0.04
CA ARG A 315 -5.82 25.53 -0.73
C ARG A 315 -6.66 24.91 -1.85
N SER A 316 -7.92 25.28 -1.96
CA SER A 316 -8.81 24.85 -3.05
C SER A 316 -9.03 25.99 -4.02
N GLY A 317 -9.37 25.66 -5.26
CA GLY A 317 -9.62 26.64 -6.31
C GLY A 317 -9.39 26.08 -7.71
N PHE A 318 -9.52 26.93 -8.72
CA PHE A 318 -9.13 26.58 -10.08
C PHE A 318 -7.60 26.56 -10.20
N ILE A 319 -7.07 25.41 -10.63
CA ILE A 319 -5.63 25.19 -10.82
C ILE A 319 -5.22 25.25 -12.29
N VAL A 320 -6.19 25.13 -13.20
CA VAL A 320 -6.01 25.26 -14.65
C VAL A 320 -7.16 26.07 -15.20
N GLY A 321 -6.81 27.05 -16.05
CA GLY A 321 -7.77 27.83 -16.84
C GLY A 321 -8.03 29.26 -16.36
N GLY A 322 -7.34 29.73 -15.32
CA GLY A 322 -7.52 31.09 -14.84
C GLY A 322 -7.00 32.17 -15.80
N GLY A 323 -7.77 33.25 -15.95
CA GLY A 323 -7.39 34.40 -16.78
C GLY A 323 -7.32 34.13 -18.29
N ARG A 324 -7.91 33.02 -18.76
CA ARG A 324 -7.91 32.66 -20.19
C ARG A 324 -8.70 33.64 -21.02
N ARG A 325 -8.26 33.80 -22.27
CA ARG A 325 -8.90 34.66 -23.26
C ARG A 325 -9.26 33.84 -24.48
N GLY A 326 -10.37 34.18 -25.12
CA GLY A 326 -10.79 33.54 -26.36
C GLY A 326 -11.86 34.35 -27.08
N LEU A 327 -12.08 34.07 -28.37
CA LEU A 327 -13.11 34.71 -29.16
C LEU A 327 -14.51 34.34 -28.65
N ALA A 328 -15.49 35.20 -28.89
CA ALA A 328 -16.89 34.94 -28.61
C ALA A 328 -17.36 33.64 -29.27
N GLY A 329 -18.13 32.83 -28.52
CA GLY A 329 -18.59 31.51 -28.97
C GLY A 329 -17.51 30.41 -29.02
N TRP A 330 -16.24 30.72 -28.68
CA TRP A 330 -15.17 29.75 -28.80
C TRP A 330 -15.14 28.77 -27.62
N SER A 331 -15.05 27.48 -27.92
CA SER A 331 -14.80 26.43 -26.93
C SER A 331 -13.34 26.46 -26.48
N LEU A 332 -13.10 26.50 -25.17
CA LEU A 332 -11.74 26.46 -24.63
C LEU A 332 -11.12 25.09 -24.94
N PRO A 333 -9.91 25.04 -25.55
CA PRO A 333 -9.31 23.76 -25.97
C PRO A 333 -8.89 22.88 -24.79
N GLU A 334 -8.64 23.49 -23.63
CA GLU A 334 -8.38 22.79 -22.39
C GLU A 334 -9.51 23.08 -21.38
N PRO A 335 -10.00 22.08 -20.65
CA PRO A 335 -11.03 22.28 -19.64
C PRO A 335 -10.50 23.13 -18.48
N LEU A 336 -11.42 23.79 -17.77
CA LEU A 336 -11.12 24.31 -16.44
C LEU A 336 -10.95 23.14 -15.48
N VAL A 337 -10.01 23.24 -14.55
CA VAL A 337 -9.80 22.22 -13.51
C VAL A 337 -9.89 22.87 -12.14
N PHE A 338 -10.93 22.50 -11.40
CA PHE A 338 -11.07 22.84 -9.99
C PHE A 338 -10.42 21.76 -9.13
N GLN A 339 -9.71 22.16 -8.08
CA GLN A 339 -9.11 21.22 -7.12
C GLN A 339 -9.59 21.50 -5.68
N ALA A 340 -10.11 20.48 -5.02
CA ALA A 340 -10.50 20.50 -3.62
C ALA A 340 -9.40 19.89 -2.73
N ARG A 341 -9.00 20.62 -1.68
CA ARG A 341 -7.97 20.18 -0.73
C ARG A 341 -8.36 20.45 0.72
N ALA A 342 -7.85 19.61 1.61
CA ALA A 342 -7.89 19.85 3.05
C ALA A 342 -6.87 20.92 3.48
N PRO A 343 -6.98 21.49 4.71
CA PRO A 343 -5.99 22.43 5.26
C PRO A 343 -4.56 21.87 5.31
N SER A 344 -4.42 20.55 5.47
CA SER A 344 -3.13 19.83 5.40
C SER A 344 -2.55 19.75 3.97
N GLY A 345 -3.32 20.14 2.95
CA GLY A 345 -2.93 20.07 1.53
C GLY A 345 -3.31 18.76 0.84
N ARG A 346 -3.84 17.76 1.54
CA ARG A 346 -4.30 16.50 0.96
C ARG A 346 -5.48 16.72 -0.01
N PRO A 347 -5.53 16.06 -1.19
CA PRO A 347 -6.69 16.11 -2.07
C PRO A 347 -7.94 15.50 -1.44
N LEU A 348 -9.12 16.05 -1.76
CA LEU A 348 -10.41 15.57 -1.28
C LEU A 348 -11.21 14.95 -2.45
N PRO A 349 -11.12 13.62 -2.68
CA PRO A 349 -11.94 12.93 -3.66
C PRO A 349 -13.40 12.79 -3.22
N GLY A 350 -14.30 12.54 -4.17
CA GLY A 350 -15.72 12.27 -3.91
C GLY A 350 -16.53 13.49 -3.53
N ARG A 351 -15.98 14.71 -3.63
CA ARG A 351 -16.71 15.95 -3.34
C ARG A 351 -17.42 16.45 -4.57
N VAL A 352 -18.69 16.80 -4.40
CA VAL A 352 -19.49 17.41 -5.45
C VAL A 352 -19.09 18.87 -5.58
N VAL A 353 -18.68 19.26 -6.78
CA VAL A 353 -18.45 20.64 -7.19
C VAL A 353 -19.61 21.06 -8.05
N VAL A 354 -20.33 22.11 -7.65
CA VAL A 354 -21.43 22.71 -8.42
C VAL A 354 -20.87 23.91 -9.18
N PHE A 355 -21.15 23.99 -10.47
CA PHE A 355 -20.68 25.05 -11.35
C PHE A 355 -21.83 25.94 -11.79
N GLN A 356 -21.55 27.23 -11.88
CA GLN A 356 -22.42 28.23 -12.49
C GLN A 356 -21.59 29.10 -13.42
N ALA A 357 -22.18 29.60 -14.48
CA ALA A 357 -21.49 30.44 -15.45
C ALA A 357 -22.30 31.68 -15.81
N GLN A 358 -21.58 32.77 -16.08
CA GLN A 358 -22.09 34.02 -16.62
C GLN A 358 -21.29 34.38 -17.86
N ASN A 359 -21.99 34.68 -18.95
CA ASN A 359 -21.38 34.92 -20.27
C ASN A 359 -20.44 33.77 -20.72
N ALA A 360 -20.80 32.55 -20.36
CA ALA A 360 -20.17 31.31 -20.80
C ALA A 360 -21.19 30.16 -20.68
N GLN A 361 -21.00 29.13 -21.49
CA GLN A 361 -21.72 27.87 -21.42
C GLN A 361 -20.80 26.80 -20.84
N ILE A 362 -21.36 25.93 -20.00
CA ILE A 362 -20.63 24.87 -19.30
C ILE A 362 -21.21 23.51 -19.70
N SER A 363 -20.34 22.52 -19.84
CA SER A 363 -20.71 21.13 -20.21
C SER A 363 -21.58 20.43 -19.17
N SER A 364 -21.40 20.75 -17.89
CA SER A 364 -22.21 20.26 -16.78
C SER A 364 -22.35 21.29 -15.67
N ASP A 365 -23.44 21.22 -14.90
CA ASP A 365 -23.67 22.05 -13.71
C ASP A 365 -22.97 21.49 -12.46
N SER A 366 -22.41 20.29 -12.54
CA SER A 366 -21.72 19.64 -11.44
C SER A 366 -20.73 18.58 -11.90
N ALA A 367 -19.75 18.29 -11.05
CA ALA A 367 -18.81 17.18 -11.20
C ALA A 367 -18.34 16.68 -9.83
N VAL A 368 -17.90 15.42 -9.77
CA VAL A 368 -17.33 14.84 -8.54
C VAL A 368 -15.80 14.86 -8.63
N THR A 369 -15.13 15.27 -7.55
CA THR A 369 -13.67 15.28 -7.51
C THR A 369 -13.08 13.88 -7.57
N ASP A 370 -12.06 13.70 -8.40
CA ASP A 370 -11.33 12.44 -8.55
C ASP A 370 -10.32 12.21 -7.41
N SER A 371 -9.50 11.15 -7.51
CA SER A 371 -8.44 10.83 -6.53
C SER A 371 -7.39 11.92 -6.31
N ALA A 372 -7.21 12.84 -7.26
CA ALA A 372 -6.35 14.00 -7.12
C ALA A 372 -7.11 15.22 -6.55
N GLY A 373 -8.36 15.03 -6.14
CA GLY A 373 -9.25 16.09 -5.68
C GLY A 373 -9.70 17.00 -6.82
N GLN A 374 -9.62 16.55 -8.08
CA GLN A 374 -9.86 17.40 -9.26
C GLN A 374 -11.22 17.15 -9.89
N ALA A 375 -11.89 18.22 -10.28
CA ALA A 375 -13.10 18.22 -11.10
C ALA A 375 -12.82 19.01 -12.38
N ARG A 376 -13.15 18.43 -13.54
CA ARG A 376 -12.91 19.02 -14.85
C ARG A 376 -14.21 19.56 -15.43
N LEU A 377 -14.13 20.69 -16.11
CA LEU A 377 -15.26 21.36 -16.72
C LEU A 377 -14.89 21.91 -18.09
N GLU A 378 -15.54 21.42 -19.15
CA GLU A 378 -15.43 22.04 -20.47
C GLU A 378 -16.30 23.30 -20.52
N VAL A 379 -15.74 24.37 -21.09
CA VAL A 379 -16.34 25.71 -21.13
C VAL A 379 -16.28 26.28 -22.53
N THR A 380 -17.42 26.79 -23.00
CA THR A 380 -17.54 27.58 -24.22
C THR A 380 -17.79 29.03 -23.84
N LEU A 381 -16.98 29.94 -24.34
CA LEU A 381 -17.13 31.36 -24.06
C LEU A 381 -18.45 31.89 -24.65
N GLY A 382 -19.07 32.83 -23.95
CA GLY A 382 -20.34 33.43 -24.37
C GLY A 382 -20.20 34.32 -25.60
N SER A 383 -21.33 34.89 -26.02
CA SER A 383 -21.42 35.74 -27.19
C SER A 383 -21.06 37.21 -26.91
N LEU A 384 -21.01 37.65 -25.65
CA LEU A 384 -20.73 39.05 -25.32
C LEU A 384 -19.24 39.24 -25.06
N ALA A 385 -18.60 40.13 -25.82
CA ALA A 385 -17.22 40.51 -25.54
C ALA A 385 -17.11 41.18 -24.17
N GLY A 386 -16.09 40.80 -23.39
CA GLY A 386 -15.92 41.26 -22.01
C GLY A 386 -15.63 40.12 -21.05
N ARG A 387 -15.97 40.34 -19.77
CA ARG A 387 -15.72 39.37 -18.72
C ARG A 387 -16.76 38.24 -18.79
N ALA A 388 -16.27 37.00 -18.71
CA ALA A 388 -17.07 35.82 -18.39
C ALA A 388 -16.62 35.28 -17.03
N VAL A 389 -17.54 34.71 -16.27
CA VAL A 389 -17.26 34.21 -14.92
C VAL A 389 -17.79 32.79 -14.79
N VAL A 390 -16.94 31.87 -14.32
CA VAL A 390 -17.33 30.53 -13.93
C VAL A 390 -17.11 30.39 -12.43
N THR A 391 -18.15 30.04 -11.68
CA THR A 391 -18.10 29.90 -10.23
C THR A 391 -18.21 28.43 -9.86
N ALA A 392 -17.21 27.91 -9.15
CA ALA A 392 -17.28 26.61 -8.50
C ALA A 392 -17.76 26.76 -7.05
N THR A 393 -18.68 25.91 -6.63
CA THR A 393 -19.21 25.85 -5.26
C THR A 393 -19.02 24.46 -4.68
N VAL A 394 -18.39 24.38 -3.50
CA VAL A 394 -18.18 23.13 -2.75
C VAL A 394 -18.41 23.41 -1.28
N ASP A 395 -19.21 22.60 -0.58
CA ASP A 395 -19.56 22.78 0.83
C ASP A 395 -19.95 24.24 1.18
N SER A 396 -20.76 24.86 0.31
CA SER A 396 -21.22 26.27 0.39
C SER A 396 -20.14 27.35 0.24
N VAL A 397 -18.89 26.99 -0.06
CA VAL A 397 -17.80 27.92 -0.36
C VAL A 397 -17.73 28.13 -1.87
N GLN A 398 -17.54 29.38 -2.31
CA GLN A 398 -17.50 29.76 -3.72
C GLN A 398 -16.12 30.25 -4.16
N TRP A 399 -15.73 29.82 -5.36
CA TRP A 399 -14.54 30.27 -6.08
C TRP A 399 -14.94 30.78 -7.47
N PRO A 400 -14.98 32.10 -7.69
CA PRO A 400 -15.17 32.65 -9.02
C PRO A 400 -13.86 32.61 -9.82
N GLU A 401 -13.94 32.19 -11.07
CA GLU A 401 -12.87 32.25 -12.06
C GLU A 401 -13.25 33.20 -13.18
N SER A 402 -12.33 34.07 -13.60
CA SER A 402 -12.61 35.07 -14.62
C SER A 402 -11.93 34.71 -15.94
N LEU A 403 -12.73 34.70 -16.99
CA LEU A 403 -12.31 34.51 -18.37
C LEU A 403 -12.55 35.80 -19.14
N GLN A 404 -11.82 36.00 -20.23
CA GLN A 404 -11.99 37.13 -21.12
C GLN A 404 -12.52 36.67 -22.47
N VAL A 405 -13.71 37.12 -22.81
CA VAL A 405 -14.28 37.00 -24.14
C VAL A 405 -13.78 38.17 -24.98
N LEU A 406 -13.10 37.86 -26.07
CA LEU A 406 -12.71 38.78 -27.12
C LEU A 406 -13.79 38.78 -28.20
N PRO A 407 -14.04 39.89 -28.90
CA PRO A 407 -14.87 39.88 -30.10
C PRO A 407 -14.38 38.83 -31.11
N ALA A 408 -15.31 38.19 -31.81
CA ALA A 408 -14.99 37.27 -32.90
C ALA A 408 -14.48 38.04 -34.14
N ALA A 409 -14.26 37.32 -35.24
CA ALA A 409 -13.85 37.94 -36.49
C ALA A 409 -14.91 38.97 -36.93
N PRO A 410 -14.49 40.14 -37.45
CA PRO A 410 -15.43 41.14 -37.90
C PRO A 410 -16.26 40.57 -39.07
N LEU A 411 -17.56 40.80 -39.02
CA LEU A 411 -18.54 40.42 -40.05
C LEU A 411 -19.11 41.65 -40.76
N GLU A 412 -19.18 42.80 -40.07
CA GLU A 412 -19.77 44.02 -40.59
C GLU A 412 -18.87 45.25 -40.33
N LEU A 413 -18.80 46.15 -41.33
CA LEU A 413 -18.29 47.51 -41.19
C LEU A 413 -19.44 48.50 -41.32
N SER A 414 -19.61 49.39 -40.34
CA SER A 414 -20.61 50.47 -40.37
C SER A 414 -19.92 51.83 -40.39
N LEU A 415 -20.49 52.76 -41.15
CA LEU A 415 -20.07 54.16 -41.15
C LEU A 415 -21.13 54.96 -40.41
N GLU A 416 -20.70 55.79 -39.47
CA GLU A 416 -21.55 56.73 -38.76
C GLU A 416 -21.08 58.16 -39.00
N ARG A 417 -22.03 59.10 -39.03
CA ARG A 417 -21.78 60.54 -39.02
C ARG A 417 -22.71 61.17 -38.01
N ASP A 418 -22.16 62.01 -37.13
CA ASP A 418 -22.93 62.70 -36.09
C ASP A 418 -23.81 61.74 -35.25
N GLY A 419 -23.30 60.53 -35.00
CA GLY A 419 -23.97 59.46 -34.25
C GLY A 419 -25.01 58.64 -35.03
N ALA A 420 -25.34 59.03 -36.27
CA ALA A 420 -26.26 58.30 -37.12
C ALA A 420 -25.51 57.38 -38.10
N ARG A 421 -26.02 56.17 -38.30
CA ARG A 421 -25.50 55.21 -39.29
C ARG A 421 -25.81 55.70 -40.70
N VAL A 422 -24.78 55.82 -41.56
CA VAL A 422 -24.87 56.38 -42.92
C VAL A 422 -24.37 55.43 -44.01
N ASP A 423 -23.84 54.25 -43.67
CA ASP A 423 -23.43 53.28 -44.68
C ASP A 423 -24.61 52.84 -45.55
N ARG A 424 -24.31 52.59 -46.83
CA ARG A 424 -25.24 52.30 -47.94
C ARG A 424 -26.25 53.41 -48.22
N GLY A 425 -26.18 54.53 -47.51
CA GLY A 425 -27.01 55.71 -47.72
C GLY A 425 -26.33 56.81 -48.54
N ARG A 426 -26.92 58.01 -48.45
CA ARG A 426 -26.41 59.25 -49.05
C ARG A 426 -26.24 60.31 -47.98
N ILE A 427 -25.13 61.04 -48.01
CA ILE A 427 -24.85 62.18 -47.14
C ILE A 427 -24.58 63.43 -47.96
N LEU A 428 -24.97 64.58 -47.41
CA LEU A 428 -24.69 65.90 -47.97
C LEU A 428 -23.51 66.53 -47.22
N VAL A 429 -22.53 67.06 -47.94
CA VAL A 429 -21.38 67.79 -47.38
C VAL A 429 -21.17 69.10 -48.13
N GLN A 430 -20.66 70.12 -47.44
CA GLN A 430 -20.38 71.42 -48.05
C GLN A 430 -18.96 71.46 -48.62
N LEU A 431 -18.80 72.00 -49.82
CA LEU A 431 -17.50 72.24 -50.44
C LEU A 431 -16.58 73.03 -49.50
N GLY A 432 -15.35 72.55 -49.28
CA GLY A 432 -14.35 73.21 -48.44
C GLY A 432 -14.57 73.08 -46.93
N VAL A 433 -15.65 72.43 -46.47
CA VAL A 433 -15.92 72.18 -45.05
C VAL A 433 -15.55 70.74 -44.69
N PRO A 434 -14.55 70.51 -43.81
CA PRO A 434 -14.20 69.18 -43.37
C PRO A 434 -15.37 68.44 -42.74
N PHE A 435 -15.46 67.14 -42.96
CA PHE A 435 -16.41 66.26 -42.28
C PHE A 435 -15.70 65.00 -41.79
N ALA A 436 -16.29 64.34 -40.80
CA ALA A 436 -15.77 63.10 -40.25
C ALA A 436 -16.77 61.95 -40.44
N LEU A 437 -16.24 60.76 -40.68
CA LEU A 437 -16.97 59.51 -40.61
C LEU A 437 -16.34 58.62 -39.53
N THR A 438 -17.17 58.06 -38.66
CA THR A 438 -16.75 57.08 -37.65
C THR A 438 -16.98 55.69 -38.22
N LEU A 439 -15.90 54.96 -38.43
CA LEU A 439 -15.89 53.57 -38.85
C LEU A 439 -15.88 52.66 -37.63
N LYS A 440 -16.84 51.73 -37.56
CA LYS A 440 -16.92 50.68 -36.55
C LYS A 440 -16.93 49.31 -37.22
N ALA A 441 -16.34 48.33 -36.56
CA ALA A 441 -16.40 46.93 -36.97
C ALA A 441 -17.22 46.15 -35.94
N ARG A 442 -18.08 45.24 -36.40
CA ARG A 442 -18.86 44.34 -35.55
C ARG A 442 -18.66 42.89 -35.96
N ASP A 443 -18.63 41.98 -35.00
CA ASP A 443 -18.65 40.54 -35.24
C ASP A 443 -20.07 40.01 -35.45
N GLU A 444 -20.22 38.70 -35.65
CA GLU A 444 -21.52 38.04 -35.82
C GLU A 444 -22.46 38.14 -34.61
N TYR A 445 -21.90 38.40 -33.42
CA TYR A 445 -22.65 38.55 -32.17
C TYR A 445 -22.96 40.02 -31.84
N GLY A 446 -22.55 40.95 -32.71
CA GLY A 446 -22.76 42.39 -32.54
C GLY A 446 -21.71 43.09 -31.65
N ASN A 447 -20.66 42.38 -31.21
CA ASN A 447 -19.58 42.98 -30.42
C ASN A 447 -18.76 43.94 -31.28
N LEU A 448 -18.31 45.05 -30.69
CA LEU A 448 -17.36 45.94 -31.36
C LEU A 448 -15.99 45.27 -31.44
N VAL A 449 -15.46 45.15 -32.65
CA VAL A 449 -14.12 44.61 -32.91
C VAL A 449 -13.12 45.76 -32.92
N PRO A 450 -11.96 45.65 -32.26
CA PRO A 450 -10.92 46.68 -32.32
C PRO A 450 -10.51 47.02 -33.75
N THR A 451 -10.46 48.32 -34.07
CA THR A 451 -10.21 48.82 -35.44
C THR A 451 -8.79 49.36 -35.63
N VAL A 452 -7.89 49.21 -34.65
CA VAL A 452 -6.51 49.76 -34.70
C VAL A 452 -5.73 49.29 -35.93
N ALA A 453 -5.76 47.99 -36.24
CA ALA A 453 -5.08 47.45 -37.43
C ALA A 453 -5.69 48.01 -38.74
N LEU A 454 -7.01 48.24 -38.75
CA LEU A 454 -7.74 48.84 -39.86
C LEU A 454 -7.30 50.30 -40.06
N ALA A 455 -7.20 51.05 -38.97
CA ALA A 455 -6.73 52.43 -38.97
C ALA A 455 -5.32 52.55 -39.52
N HIS A 456 -4.39 51.69 -39.10
CA HIS A 456 -3.03 51.67 -39.65
C HIS A 456 -3.00 51.40 -41.16
N THR A 457 -3.82 50.46 -41.63
CA THR A 457 -3.94 50.16 -43.06
C THR A 457 -4.46 51.38 -43.82
N LEU A 458 -5.51 52.03 -43.32
CA LEU A 458 -6.08 53.24 -43.91
C LEU A 458 -5.12 54.43 -43.89
N GLN A 459 -4.33 54.60 -42.82
CA GLN A 459 -3.28 55.60 -42.74
C GLN A 459 -2.20 55.38 -43.81
N ASN A 460 -1.80 54.13 -44.06
CA ASN A 460 -0.81 53.80 -45.08
C ASN A 460 -1.35 54.11 -46.49
N VAL A 461 -2.60 53.72 -46.76
CA VAL A 461 -3.28 54.07 -48.01
C VAL A 461 -3.33 55.59 -48.18
N ALA A 462 -3.77 56.33 -47.16
CA ALA A 462 -3.84 57.79 -47.20
C ALA A 462 -2.50 58.47 -47.54
N ARG A 463 -1.38 57.91 -47.04
CA ARG A 463 -0.04 58.42 -47.33
C ARG A 463 0.45 58.06 -48.74
N GLN A 464 0.10 56.88 -49.25
CA GLN A 464 0.58 56.37 -50.54
C GLN A 464 -0.27 56.88 -51.71
N SER A 465 -1.58 57.07 -51.51
CA SER A 465 -2.48 57.66 -52.50
C SER A 465 -2.52 59.17 -52.33
N SER A 466 -1.62 59.89 -53.00
CA SER A 466 -1.76 61.35 -53.20
C SER A 466 -2.91 61.71 -54.15
N THR A 467 -3.60 60.72 -54.70
CA THR A 467 -4.71 60.88 -55.65
C THR A 467 -6.03 61.17 -54.91
N PRO A 468 -6.71 62.28 -55.20
CA PRO A 468 -8.01 62.58 -54.60
C PRO A 468 -9.03 61.50 -54.97
N TRP A 469 -9.90 61.13 -54.03
CA TRP A 469 -11.06 60.28 -54.28
C TRP A 469 -12.12 61.13 -54.99
N GLN A 470 -11.85 61.48 -56.25
CA GLN A 470 -12.66 62.23 -57.23
C GLN A 470 -13.27 63.58 -56.80
N LEU A 471 -13.88 63.69 -55.61
CA LEU A 471 -14.50 64.90 -55.05
C LEU A 471 -14.15 65.16 -53.57
N VAL A 472 -13.56 64.18 -52.86
CA VAL A 472 -13.18 64.29 -51.43
C VAL A 472 -11.75 63.79 -51.21
N LYS A 473 -11.02 64.40 -50.27
CA LYS A 473 -9.66 64.03 -49.88
C LYS A 473 -9.63 63.56 -48.43
N LEU A 474 -9.10 62.37 -48.16
CA LEU A 474 -8.84 61.91 -46.80
C LEU A 474 -7.69 62.74 -46.19
N LEU A 475 -7.95 63.39 -45.06
CA LEU A 475 -6.99 64.24 -44.35
C LEU A 475 -6.26 63.49 -43.25
N ASP A 476 -7.01 62.75 -42.44
CA ASP A 476 -6.51 62.12 -41.21
C ASP A 476 -7.33 60.89 -40.85
N VAL A 477 -6.67 59.96 -40.16
CA VAL A 477 -7.24 58.71 -39.67
C VAL A 477 -6.79 58.54 -38.22
N GLN A 478 -7.74 58.61 -37.30
CA GLN A 478 -7.49 58.43 -35.86
C GLN A 478 -8.24 57.20 -35.36
N SER A 479 -7.75 56.52 -34.33
CA SER A 479 -8.46 55.40 -33.71
C SER A 479 -8.40 55.49 -32.19
N ASP A 480 -9.50 55.12 -31.53
CA ASP A 480 -9.66 55.06 -30.08
C ASP A 480 -9.76 53.60 -29.57
N SER A 481 -9.17 52.65 -30.30
CA SER A 481 -9.28 51.19 -30.14
C SER A 481 -10.52 50.58 -30.79
N LEU A 482 -11.74 51.01 -30.45
CA LEU A 482 -12.97 50.39 -30.95
C LEU A 482 -13.56 51.10 -32.17
N THR A 483 -13.18 52.34 -32.42
CA THR A 483 -13.62 53.12 -33.57
C THR A 483 -12.43 53.71 -34.31
N THR A 484 -12.65 54.00 -35.60
CA THR A 484 -11.71 54.72 -36.44
C THR A 484 -12.39 55.95 -37.04
N ILE A 485 -11.89 57.13 -36.72
CA ILE A 485 -12.40 58.41 -37.23
C ILE A 485 -11.62 58.77 -38.50
N LEU A 486 -12.36 58.90 -39.60
CA LEU A 486 -11.84 59.30 -40.91
C LEU A 486 -12.26 60.74 -41.20
N ARG A 487 -11.30 61.65 -41.30
CA ARG A 487 -11.57 63.06 -41.62
C ARG A 487 -11.33 63.34 -43.09
N PHE A 488 -12.31 63.93 -43.75
CA PHE A 488 -12.27 64.22 -45.18
C PHE A 488 -12.44 65.72 -45.45
N MET A 489 -11.84 66.19 -46.53
CA MET A 489 -12.04 67.51 -47.12
C MET A 489 -12.76 67.37 -48.46
N PRO A 490 -13.96 67.94 -48.64
CA PRO A 490 -14.59 68.08 -49.95
C PRO A 490 -13.84 69.11 -50.81
N ILE A 491 -13.41 68.73 -52.01
CA ILE A 491 -12.56 69.54 -52.90
C ILE A 491 -13.21 69.88 -54.25
N ALA A 492 -14.30 69.21 -54.63
CA ALA A 492 -15.05 69.50 -55.85
C ALA A 492 -16.54 69.16 -55.68
N LEU A 493 -17.41 69.85 -56.44
CA LEU A 493 -18.86 69.62 -56.44
C LEU A 493 -19.23 68.34 -57.21
N GLY A 494 -20.32 67.69 -56.79
CA GLY A 494 -20.86 66.51 -57.47
C GLY A 494 -21.22 65.39 -56.50
N THR A 495 -21.42 64.18 -57.02
CA THR A 495 -21.69 62.97 -56.21
C THR A 495 -20.57 61.95 -56.40
N THR A 496 -20.07 61.37 -55.32
CA THR A 496 -19.05 60.30 -55.32
C THR A 496 -19.38 59.21 -54.32
N ASP A 497 -19.00 57.96 -54.60
CA ASP A 497 -19.11 56.85 -53.64
C ASP A 497 -17.80 56.73 -52.85
N LEU A 498 -17.86 56.92 -51.55
CA LEU A 498 -16.77 56.51 -50.66
C LEU A 498 -16.91 55.01 -50.38
N LYS A 499 -16.04 54.18 -50.97
CA LYS A 499 -16.03 52.72 -50.80
C LYS A 499 -14.79 52.29 -50.02
N LEU A 500 -14.98 51.68 -48.85
CA LEU A 500 -13.91 51.07 -48.06
C LEU A 500 -13.94 49.55 -48.27
N THR A 501 -12.83 48.98 -48.73
CA THR A 501 -12.66 47.54 -48.93
C THR A 501 -11.42 47.06 -48.19
N LEU A 502 -11.61 46.40 -47.06
CA LEU A 502 -10.56 45.96 -46.14
C LEU A 502 -10.88 44.54 -45.64
N GLY A 503 -10.98 43.59 -46.58
CA GLY A 503 -11.55 42.25 -46.33
C GLY A 503 -13.09 42.25 -46.23
N LEU A 504 -13.64 43.27 -45.56
CA LEU A 504 -15.06 43.61 -45.57
C LEU A 504 -15.32 44.87 -46.40
N LYS A 505 -16.56 45.08 -46.83
CA LYS A 505 -16.96 46.21 -47.67
C LYS A 505 -17.99 47.07 -46.95
N THR A 506 -17.77 48.38 -46.99
CA THR A 506 -18.79 49.38 -46.62
C THR A 506 -18.66 50.60 -47.53
N SER A 507 -19.76 51.32 -47.73
CA SER A 507 -19.75 52.48 -48.61
C SER A 507 -20.77 53.53 -48.19
N VAL A 508 -20.55 54.78 -48.59
CA VAL A 508 -21.55 55.86 -48.47
C VAL A 508 -21.48 56.75 -49.69
N THR A 509 -22.64 57.16 -50.20
CA THR A 509 -22.74 58.11 -51.30
C THR A 509 -22.58 59.52 -50.72
N VAL A 510 -21.62 60.30 -51.22
CA VAL A 510 -21.36 61.67 -50.76
C VAL A 510 -21.73 62.64 -51.86
N GLU A 511 -22.70 63.51 -51.58
CA GLU A 511 -23.04 64.65 -52.43
C GLU A 511 -22.39 65.91 -51.87
N VAL A 512 -21.47 66.48 -52.65
CA VAL A 512 -20.78 67.73 -52.33
C VAL A 512 -21.56 68.89 -52.95
N VAL A 513 -22.17 69.70 -52.10
CA VAL A 513 -22.95 70.88 -52.49
C VAL A 513 -22.20 72.17 -52.17
N ARG A 514 -22.62 73.27 -52.81
CA ARG A 514 -22.13 74.60 -52.43
C ARG A 514 -22.63 74.94 -51.03
N SER A 515 -21.84 75.73 -50.30
CA SER A 515 -22.30 76.35 -49.06
C SER A 515 -23.55 77.19 -49.38
N THR A 516 -24.68 76.83 -48.77
CA THR A 516 -25.87 77.68 -48.72
C THR A 516 -25.56 78.79 -47.72
N ARG A 517 -25.40 80.02 -48.23
CA ARG A 517 -25.35 81.21 -47.36
C ARG A 517 -26.67 81.42 -46.65
#